data_AF-A0A1X1VEH8-F1
#
_entry.id   AF-A0A1X1VEH8-F1
#
_cell.length_a   1.000
_cell.length_b   1.000
_cell.length_c   1.000
_cell.angle_alpha   90.00
_cell.angle_beta   90.00
_cell.angle_gamma   90.00
#
_symmetry.space_group_name_H-M   'P 1'
#
loop_
_entity.id
_entity.type
_entity.pdbx_description
1 polymer ?
#
loop_
_entity_poly.entity_id
_entity_poly.type
_entity_poly.pdbx_seq_one_letter_code
_entity_poly.pdbx_strand_id
1 'polypeptide(L)' 'MAGGYCLRTLPKLSHRSLPILAAQRADADALAADAEARGWDQEATRHRRLVERLDQLMNQTDIQ' A
#
# COMPACT_ATOMS: atom_id res chain seq x y z
N MET A 1 -15.47 29.94 -22.23
CA MET A 1 -16.39 28.98 -21.56
C MET A 1 -16.43 27.75 -22.46
N ALA A 2 -15.93 26.55 -22.13
CA ALA A 2 -15.86 25.85 -20.86
C ALA A 2 -14.51 25.12 -20.69
N GLY A 3 -14.11 24.95 -19.42
CA GLY A 3 -12.81 24.45 -18.99
C GLY A 3 -12.60 22.96 -19.27
N GLY A 4 -11.44 22.65 -19.85
CA GLY A 4 -10.89 21.31 -19.88
C GLY A 4 -10.30 20.96 -18.51
N TYR A 5 -11.01 20.14 -17.74
CA TYR A 5 -10.41 19.45 -16.61
C TYR A 5 -9.52 18.31 -17.14
N CYS A 6 -8.30 18.65 -17.54
CA CYS A 6 -7.26 17.68 -17.87
C CYS A 6 -6.34 17.49 -16.66
N LEU A 7 -6.10 16.21 -16.34
CA LEU A 7 -5.04 15.68 -15.47
C LEU A 7 -5.29 15.79 -13.96
N ARG A 8 -5.95 14.77 -13.43
CA ARG A 8 -5.68 14.29 -12.07
C ARG A 8 -4.25 13.72 -12.06
N THR A 9 -3.26 14.59 -11.90
CA THR A 9 -1.92 14.17 -11.49
C THR A 9 -2.03 13.66 -10.06
N LEU A 10 -1.94 12.34 -9.87
CA LEU A 10 -1.67 11.78 -8.56
C LEU A 10 -0.36 12.42 -8.08
N PRO A 11 -0.32 13.06 -6.90
CA PRO A 11 0.92 13.59 -6.37
C PRO A 11 1.92 12.42 -6.32
N LYS A 12 3.07 12.65 -6.94
CA LYS A 12 4.25 11.80 -6.86
C LYS A 12 4.54 11.60 -5.37
N LEU A 13 4.46 10.36 -4.87
CA LEU A 13 4.66 10.06 -3.46
C LEU A 13 6.07 10.52 -3.07
N SER A 14 6.16 11.47 -2.14
CA SER A 14 7.47 12.01 -1.74
C SER A 14 8.24 10.95 -0.96
N HIS A 15 9.56 10.87 -1.12
CA HIS A 15 10.45 9.99 -0.34
C HIS A 15 10.21 10.02 1.19
N ARG A 16 9.68 11.13 1.72
CA ARG A 16 9.26 11.30 3.12
C ARG A 16 8.14 10.36 3.59
N SER A 17 7.40 9.72 2.69
CA SER A 17 6.37 8.73 3.04
C SER A 17 6.89 7.29 3.16
N LEU A 18 8.15 7.00 2.80
CA LEU A 18 8.71 5.64 2.90
C LEU A 18 8.61 5.02 4.30
N PRO A 19 8.92 5.73 5.41
CA PRO A 19 8.81 5.15 6.75
C PRO A 19 7.36 4.80 7.10
N ILE A 20 6.40 5.59 6.61
CA ILE A 20 4.97 5.36 6.84
C ILE A 20 4.52 4.11 6.08
N LEU A 21 4.94 3.96 4.82
CA LEU A 21 4.63 2.79 4.01
C LEU A 21 5.27 1.51 4.60
N ALA A 22 6.50 1.60 5.11
CA ALA A 22 7.17 0.48 5.76
C ALA A 22 6.45 0.02 7.03
N ALA A 23 5.97 0.96 7.86
CA ALA A 23 5.17 0.62 9.04
C ALA A 23 3.85 -0.06 8.65
N GLN A 24 3.13 0.49 7.67
CA GLN A 24 1.89 -0.11 7.16
C GLN A 24 2.09 -1.52 6.61
N ARG A 25 3.24 -1.77 5.96
CA ARG A 25 3.59 -3.09 5.45
C ARG A 25 3.79 -4.09 6.58
N ALA A 26 4.55 -3.71 7.62
CA ALA A 26 4.78 -4.57 8.78
C ALA A 26 3.47 -4.89 9.52
N ASP A 27 2.59 -3.91 9.70
CA ASP A 27 1.28 -4.10 10.32
C ASP A 27 0.40 -5.05 9.49
N ALA A 28 0.38 -4.89 8.17
CA ALA A 28 -0.39 -5.76 7.27
C ALA A 28 0.12 -7.21 7.29
N ASP A 29 1.43 -7.42 7.41
CA ASP A 29 2.05 -8.74 7.54
C ASP A 29 1.67 -9.41 8.87
N ALA A 30 1.71 -8.66 9.97
CA ALA A 30 1.26 -9.14 11.28
C ALA A 30 -0.23 -9.53 11.28
N LEU A 31 -1.09 -8.74 10.62
CA LEU A 31 -2.51 -9.05 10.47
C LEU A 31 -2.77 -10.28 9.58
N ALA A 32 -1.95 -10.50 8.55
CA ALA A 32 -2.03 -11.72 7.75
C ALA A 32 -1.72 -12.96 8.61
N ALA A 33 -0.64 -12.91 9.39
CA ALA A 33 -0.26 -14.00 10.28
C ALA A 33 -1.32 -14.29 11.37
N ASP A 34 -1.92 -13.26 11.98
CA ASP A 34 -3.01 -13.42 12.95
C ASP A 34 -4.26 -14.02 12.30
N ALA A 35 -4.63 -13.56 11.09
CA ALA A 35 -5.75 -14.12 10.36
C ALA A 35 -5.53 -15.61 10.00
N GLU A 36 -4.31 -15.98 9.60
CA GLU A 36 -3.94 -17.39 9.34
C GLU A 36 -4.04 -18.24 10.60
N ALA A 37 -3.49 -17.75 11.73
CA ALA A 37 -3.56 -18.47 13.01
C ALA A 37 -5.00 -18.70 13.48
N ARG A 38 -5.95 -17.84 13.06
CA ARG A 38 -7.38 -17.94 13.35
C ARG A 38 -8.18 -18.72 12.30
N GLY A 39 -7.56 -19.11 11.19
CA GLY A 39 -8.23 -19.78 10.07
C GLY A 39 -9.13 -18.84 9.24
N TRP A 40 -8.87 -17.54 9.27
CA TRP A 40 -9.58 -16.54 8.46
C TRP A 40 -8.93 -16.38 7.09
N ASP A 41 -8.95 -17.43 6.28
CA ASP A 41 -8.20 -17.54 5.02
C ASP A 41 -8.47 -16.39 4.03
N GLN A 42 -9.71 -15.91 3.96
CA GLN A 42 -10.07 -14.77 3.09
C GLN A 42 -9.44 -13.46 3.57
N GLU A 43 -9.41 -13.23 4.89
CA GLU A 43 -8.83 -12.02 5.47
C GLU A 43 -7.30 -12.06 5.39
N ALA A 44 -6.69 -13.22 5.64
CA ALA A 44 -5.26 -13.44 5.39
C ALA A 44 -4.89 -13.13 3.93
N THR A 45 -5.67 -13.63 2.98
CA THR A 45 -5.47 -13.34 1.54
C THR A 45 -5.61 -11.84 1.25
N ARG A 46 -6.55 -11.16 1.89
CA ARG A 46 -6.75 -9.72 1.73
C ARG A 46 -5.55 -8.93 2.27
N HIS A 47 -5.02 -9.31 3.43
CA HIS A 47 -3.83 -8.69 4.02
C HIS A 47 -2.58 -8.93 3.15
N ARG A 48 -2.38 -10.14 2.62
CA ARG A 48 -1.26 -10.42 1.69
C ARG A 48 -1.33 -9.55 0.42
N ARG A 49 -2.52 -9.39 -0.17
CA ARG A 49 -2.71 -8.48 -1.33
C ARG A 49 -2.43 -7.01 -0.97
N LEU A 50 -2.67 -6.61 0.28
CA LEU A 50 -2.33 -5.26 0.74
C LEU A 50 -0.81 -5.11 0.86
N VAL A 51 -0.09 -6.10 1.42
CA VAL A 51 1.38 -6.13 1.49
C VAL A 51 1.98 -5.98 0.08
N GLU A 52 1.52 -6.75 -0.90
CA GLU A 52 2.00 -6.66 -2.29
C GLU A 52 1.82 -5.26 -2.89
N ARG A 53 0.70 -4.59 -2.59
CA ARG A 53 0.45 -3.22 -3.06
C ARG A 53 1.36 -2.21 -2.38
N LEU A 54 1.59 -2.37 -1.08
CA LEU A 54 2.50 -1.50 -0.33
C LEU A 54 3.94 -1.65 -0.84
N ASP A 55 4.37 -2.88 -1.15
CA ASP A 55 5.67 -3.14 -1.79
C ASP A 55 5.82 -2.42 -3.13
N GLN A 56 4.78 -2.44 -3.97
CA GLN A 56 4.79 -1.69 -5.23
C GLN A 56 4.88 -0.18 -5.01
N LEU A 57 4.17 0.37 -4.02
CA LEU A 57 4.21 1.79 -3.70
C LEU A 57 5.56 2.21 -3.11
N MET A 58 6.16 1.38 -2.27
CA MET A 58 7.51 1.60 -1.73
C MET A 58 8.54 1.63 -2.85
N ASN A 59 8.52 0.65 -3.77
CA ASN A 59 9.42 0.63 -4.92
C ASN A 59 9.23 1.85 -5.84
N GLN A 60 7.99 2.30 -6.05
CA GLN A 60 7.72 3.52 -6.82
C GLN A 60 8.20 4.80 -6.13
N THR A 61 8.25 4.81 -4.80
CA THR A 61 8.66 5.96 -3.99
C THR A 61 10.19 6.01 -3.80
N ASP A 62 10.87 4.87 -3.76
CA ASP A 62 12.34 4.78 -3.66
C ASP A 62 13.05 5.20 -4.96
N ILE A 63 12.41 5.00 -6.12
CA ILE A 63 12.96 5.36 -7.43
C ILE A 63 12.86 6.89 -7.72
N GLN A 64 12.18 7.67 -6.87
CA GLN A 64 11.97 9.12 -7.07
C GLN A 64 12.94 10.00 -6.29
#